data_AF-A0A812WHQ6-F1
#
_entry.id   AF-A0A812WHQ6-F1
#
_cell.length_a   1.000
_cell.length_b   1.000
_cell.length_c   1.000
_cell.angle_alpha   90.00
_cell.angle_beta   90.00
_cell.angle_gamma   90.00
#
_symmetry.space_group_name_H-M   'P 1'
#
loop_
_entity.id
_entity.type
_entity.pdbx_description
1 polymer ?
#
loop_
_entity_poly.entity_id
_entity_poly.type
_entity_poly.pdbx_seq_one_letter_code
_entity_poly.pdbx_strand_id
1 'polypeptide(L)' 'MSYVTGTDKHQINFDPKANADDVKLCAGSFTAIGPNDKYVSCPYCGSVYLPSFKGKLCDTCQLAEIGANTLGILLRQI' A
#
# COMPACT_ATOMS: atom_id res chain seq x y z
N MET A 1 9.75 39.17 2.05
CA MET A 1 10.04 38.12 3.05
C MET A 1 10.49 36.87 2.28
N SER A 2 11.78 36.76 2.03
CA SER A 2 12.41 35.78 1.13
C SER A 2 12.61 34.46 1.88
N TYR A 3 11.81 33.44 1.59
CA TYR A 3 11.99 32.12 2.21
C TYR A 3 13.30 31.49 1.75
N VAL A 4 14.15 31.12 2.70
CA VAL A 4 15.38 30.34 2.49
C VAL A 4 15.01 29.05 1.77
N THR A 5 15.51 28.88 0.55
CA THR A 5 15.36 27.64 -0.21
C THR A 5 16.33 26.61 0.36
N GLY A 6 15.87 25.81 1.33
CA GLY A 6 16.60 24.62 1.75
C GLY A 6 16.79 23.72 0.54
N THR A 7 18.03 23.36 0.22
CA THR A 7 18.36 22.54 -0.94
C THR A 7 18.48 21.08 -0.51
N ASP A 8 17.68 20.20 -1.09
CA ASP A 8 17.77 18.76 -0.84
C ASP A 8 19.09 18.22 -1.41
N LYS A 9 19.99 17.82 -0.52
CA LYS A 9 21.29 17.24 -0.91
C LYS A 9 21.16 15.82 -1.47
N HIS A 10 20.11 15.10 -1.09
CA HIS A 10 19.87 13.72 -1.47
C HIS A 10 18.52 13.61 -2.16
N GLN A 11 18.53 12.96 -3.33
CA GLN A 11 17.29 12.57 -3.99
C GLN A 11 16.77 11.29 -3.34
N ILE A 12 15.64 11.39 -2.67
CA ILE A 12 14.88 10.26 -2.14
C ILE A 12 13.66 10.00 -3.02
N ASN A 13 13.18 8.75 -3.04
CA ASN A 13 11.98 8.37 -3.79
C ASN A 13 10.71 8.77 -3.03
N PHE A 14 10.51 10.07 -2.83
CA PHE A 14 9.36 10.64 -2.14
C PHE A 14 8.95 11.93 -2.85
N ASP A 15 7.69 12.01 -3.26
CA ASP A 15 7.13 13.20 -3.89
C ASP A 15 6.38 14.02 -2.83
N PRO A 16 6.88 15.20 -2.41
CA PRO A 16 6.25 16.03 -1.39
C PRO A 16 5.00 16.78 -1.88
N LYS A 17 4.70 16.74 -3.19
CA LYS A 17 3.51 17.37 -3.79
C LYS A 17 2.39 16.36 -4.06
N ALA A 18 2.68 15.06 -4.01
CA ALA A 18 1.67 14.01 -4.12
C ALA A 18 0.71 14.06 -2.93
N ASN A 19 -0.59 13.90 -3.18
CA ASN A 19 -1.56 13.77 -2.09
C ASN A 19 -1.41 12.41 -1.42
N ALA A 20 -1.78 12.32 -0.14
CA ALA A 20 -1.70 11.06 0.61
C ALA A 20 -2.52 9.93 -0.02
N ASP A 21 -3.59 10.26 -0.76
CA ASP A 21 -4.45 9.28 -1.44
C ASP A 21 -3.84 8.72 -2.74
N ASP A 22 -2.85 9.42 -3.31
CA ASP A 22 -2.21 9.06 -4.58
C ASP A 22 -1.09 8.02 -4.40
N VAL A 23 -0.60 7.85 -3.17
CA VAL A 23 0.53 6.96 -2.86
C VAL A 23 0.06 5.84 -1.93
N LYS A 24 0.07 4.61 -2.44
CA LYS A 24 -0.20 3.41 -1.63
C LYS A 24 1.12 2.78 -1.20
N LEU A 25 1.19 2.21 -0.01
CA LEU A 25 2.38 1.50 0.45
C LEU A 25 2.19 -0.01 0.31
N CYS A 26 3.17 -0.69 -0.29
CA CYS A 26 3.22 -2.15 -0.26
C CYS A 26 3.59 -2.63 1.15
N ALA A 27 2.72 -3.43 1.78
CA ALA A 27 2.95 -3.92 3.13
C ALA A 27 4.07 -4.99 3.24
N GLY A 28 4.45 -5.64 2.14
CA GLY A 28 5.52 -6.66 2.14
C GLY A 28 6.92 -6.10 1.85
N SER A 29 7.03 -5.15 0.93
CA SER A 29 8.32 -4.56 0.51
C SER A 29 8.57 -3.14 1.00
N PHE A 30 7.56 -2.50 1.61
CA PHE A 30 7.60 -1.09 2.02
C PHE A 30 7.95 -0.12 0.88
N THR A 31 7.64 -0.52 -0.35
CA THR A 31 7.81 0.32 -1.54
C THR A 31 6.56 1.14 -1.78
N ALA A 32 6.73 2.41 -2.14
CA ALA A 32 5.63 3.24 -2.64
C ALA A 32 5.10 2.67 -3.96
N ILE A 33 3.78 2.62 -4.07
CA ILE A 33 3.01 2.21 -5.25
C ILE A 33 2.33 3.49 -5.75
N GLY A 34 2.61 3.87 -6.99
CA GLY A 34 2.04 5.05 -7.60
C GLY A 34 0.54 4.88 -7.91
N PRO A 35 -0.13 5.98 -8.28
CA PRO A 35 -1.59 5.97 -8.51
C PRO A 35 -2.01 5.12 -9.72
N ASN A 36 -1.12 5.02 -10.73
CA ASN A 36 -1.36 4.23 -11.94
C ASN A 36 -0.81 2.80 -11.87
N ASP A 37 -0.12 2.45 -10.78
CA ASP A 37 0.49 1.13 -10.65
C ASP A 37 -0.57 0.08 -10.28
N LYS A 38 -0.38 -1.13 -10.79
CA LYS A 38 -1.23 -2.26 -10.42
C LYS A 38 -0.93 -2.68 -8.99
N TYR A 39 -1.97 -2.91 -8.20
CA TYR A 39 -1.87 -3.40 -6.84
C TYR A 39 -2.90 -4.48 -6.56
N VAL A 40 -2.67 -5.24 -5.50
CA VAL A 40 -3.55 -6.29 -5.00
C VAL A 40 -3.77 -6.06 -3.52
N SER A 41 -5.01 -6.21 -3.04
CA SER A 41 -5.34 -6.06 -1.63
C SER A 41 -5.58 -7.40 -0.94
N CYS A 42 -5.35 -7.43 0.37
CA CYS A 42 -5.79 -8.52 1.22
C CYS A 42 -7.31 -8.45 1.41
N PRO A 43 -8.07 -9.52 1.14
CA PRO A 43 -9.53 -9.51 1.26
C PRO A 43 -10.03 -9.43 2.72
N TYR A 44 -9.14 -9.64 3.70
CA TYR A 44 -9.49 -9.61 5.12
C TYR A 44 -9.19 -8.25 5.77
N CYS A 45 -7.93 -7.83 5.79
CA CYS A 45 -7.51 -6.59 6.48
C CYS A 45 -7.39 -5.37 5.55
N GLY A 46 -7.51 -5.54 4.23
CA GLY A 46 -7.42 -4.42 3.27
C GLY A 46 -6.00 -3.93 2.98
N SER A 47 -4.96 -4.53 3.55
CA SER A 47 -3.57 -4.17 3.26
C SER A 47 -3.23 -4.30 1.77
N VAL A 48 -2.44 -3.37 1.25
CA VAL A 48 -2.09 -3.27 -0.18
C VAL A 48 -0.72 -3.88 -0.44
N TYR A 49 -0.60 -4.62 -1.53
CA TYR A 49 0.64 -5.26 -1.96
C TYR A 49 0.87 -5.07 -3.46
N LEU A 50 2.13 -5.20 -3.85
CA LEU A 50 2.50 -5.36 -5.25
C LEU A 50 1.95 -6.70 -5.81
N PRO A 51 1.64 -6.79 -7.11
CA PRO A 51 1.11 -8.00 -7.73
C PRO A 51 2.01 -9.23 -7.57
N SER A 52 3.32 -9.03 -7.39
CA SER A 52 4.30 -10.09 -7.13
C SER A 52 4.09 -10.86 -5.83
N PHE A 53 3.28 -10.32 -4.90
CA PHE A 53 2.93 -10.97 -3.64
C PHE A 53 1.58 -11.71 -3.70
N LYS A 54 0.86 -11.66 -4.83
CA LYS A 54 -0.40 -12.38 -4.99
C LYS A 54 -0.17 -13.88 -4.76
N GLY A 55 -1.05 -14.50 -3.96
CA GLY A 55 -0.95 -15.91 -3.60
C GLY A 55 -0.08 -16.24 -2.39
N LYS A 56 0.53 -15.24 -1.76
CA LYS A 56 1.25 -15.41 -0.48
C LYS A 56 0.34 -15.13 0.71
N LEU A 57 0.73 -15.64 1.87
CA LEU A 57 0.12 -15.26 3.14
C LEU A 57 0.36 -13.76 3.40
N CYS A 58 -0.68 -13.04 3.82
CA CYS A 58 -0.58 -11.64 4.15
C CYS A 58 0.32 -11.43 5.38
N ASP A 59 1.39 -10.64 5.25
CA ASP A 59 2.32 -10.35 6.35
C ASP A 59 1.68 -9.49 7.46
N THR A 60 0.65 -8.70 7.12
CA THR A 60 -0.02 -7.81 8.07
C THR A 60 -0.97 -8.56 9.00
N CYS A 61 -1.87 -9.39 8.44
CA CYS A 61 -2.85 -10.12 9.25
C CYS A 61 -2.43 -11.55 9.56
N GLN A 62 -1.52 -12.14 8.77
CA GLN A 62 -1.06 -13.52 8.88
C GLN A 62 -2.17 -14.58 8.82
N LEU A 63 -3.32 -14.24 8.23
CA LEU A 63 -4.51 -15.11 8.20
C LEU A 63 -4.98 -15.42 6.78
N ALA A 64 -4.98 -14.43 5.89
CA ALA A 64 -5.56 -14.54 4.55
C ALA A 64 -4.50 -14.50 3.45
N GLU A 65 -4.80 -15.15 2.33
CA GLU A 65 -4.01 -15.10 1.10
C GLU A 65 -4.24 -13.78 0.36
N ILE A 66 -3.15 -13.13 -0.08
CA ILE A 66 -3.18 -11.85 -0.77
C ILE A 66 -3.83 -12.03 -2.15
N GLY A 67 -4.91 -11.27 -2.42
CA GLY A 67 -5.62 -11.31 -3.69
C GLY A 67 -6.50 -12.54 -3.91
N ALA A 68 -6.80 -13.30 -2.84
CA ALA A 68 -7.77 -14.38 -2.91
C ALA A 68 -9.18 -13.84 -3.22
N ASN A 69 -9.91 -14.58 -4.05
CA ASN A 69 -11.30 -14.25 -4.34
C ASN A 69 -12.18 -14.78 -3.21
N THR A 70 -12.89 -13.88 -2.52
CA THR A 70 -13.71 -14.23 -1.35
C THR A 70 -15.07 -13.55 -1.47
N LEU A 71 -16.06 -14.06 -0.74
CA LEU A 71 -17.40 -13.44 -0.66
C LEU A 71 -17.40 -12.13 0.16
N GLY A 72 -16.29 -11.82 0.84
CA GLY A 72 -16.21 -10.73 1.82
C GLY A 72 -16.40 -11.21 3.27
N ILE A 73 -16.18 -10.31 4.22
CA ILE A 73 -16.28 -10.62 5.64
C ILE A 73 -17.76 -10.73 6.05
N LEU A 74 -18.12 -11.83 6.70
CA LEU A 74 -19.49 -12.09 7.17
C LEU A 74 -19.51 -11.99 8.70
N LEU A 75 -20.04 -10.88 9.21
CA LEU A 75 -20.29 -10.70 10.64
C LEU A 75 -21.71 -11.18 10.94
N ARG A 76 -21.85 -12.33 11.61
CA ARG A 76 -23.16 -12.80 12.08
C ARG A 76 -23.52 -12.05 13.37
N GLN A 77 -24.71 -11.47 13.41
CA GLN A 77 -25.35 -11.08 14.67
C GLN A 77 -25.86 -12.36 15.34
N ILE A 78 -25.16 -12.78 16.40
CA ILE A 78 -25.64 -13.75 17.37
C ILE A 78 -26.32 -12.96 18.50
#